data_AF-A0A2J8KH08-F1
#
_entry.id   AF-A0A2J8KH08-F1
#
_cell.length_a   1.000
_cell.length_b   1.000
_cell.length_c   1.000
_cell.angle_alpha   90.00
_cell.angle_beta   90.00
_cell.angle_gamma   90.00
#
_symmetry.space_group_name_H-M   'P 1'
#
loop_
_entity.id
_entity.type
_entity.pdbx_description
1 polymer ?
#
loop_
_entity_poly.entity_id
_entity_poly.type
_entity_poly.pdbx_seq_one_letter_code
_entity_poly.pdbx_strand_id
1 'polypeptide(L)'
;MSGADQSPAAGAAPDSAPGQAAVASAYQRFEPRAYLRNNYAPPRGDLCNPNGVGPWKLRCLAQTFATGEVSGRTLIDIGSGPTVYQLLSACSHFEDITMTDFLEVNRQELGRWLQEEPGAFNWSMYSQHACLIEGKG
;
A
#
# COMPACT_ATOMS: atom_id res chain seq x y z
N MET A 1 -34.59 -45.80 -28.00
CA MET A 1 -34.19 -45.52 -26.60
C MET A 1 -32.88 -44.76 -26.68
N SER A 2 -32.95 -43.43 -26.54
CA SER A 2 -31.80 -42.53 -26.68
C SER A 2 -31.00 -42.53 -25.38
N GLY A 3 -29.72 -42.88 -25.45
CA GLY A 3 -28.79 -42.76 -24.32
C GLY A 3 -28.61 -41.29 -23.96
N ALA A 4 -28.78 -40.97 -22.69
CA ALA A 4 -28.56 -39.62 -22.17
C ALA A 4 -27.05 -39.37 -22.05
N ASP A 5 -26.57 -38.37 -22.80
CA ASP A 5 -25.29 -37.70 -22.54
C ASP A 5 -25.34 -37.10 -21.14
N GLN A 6 -24.55 -37.66 -20.21
CA GLN A 6 -24.15 -36.94 -19.01
C GLN A 6 -22.79 -36.29 -19.29
N SER A 7 -22.83 -35.02 -19.70
CA SER A 7 -21.67 -34.14 -19.61
C SER A 7 -21.29 -33.97 -18.14
N PRO A 8 -20.01 -34.11 -17.76
CA PRO A 8 -19.59 -33.87 -16.39
C PRO A 8 -19.70 -32.37 -16.11
N ALA A 9 -20.51 -32.01 -15.12
CA ALA A 9 -20.61 -30.66 -14.61
C ALA A 9 -19.21 -30.16 -14.21
N ALA A 10 -18.81 -29.00 -14.72
CA ALA A 10 -17.63 -28.27 -14.26
C ALA A 10 -17.72 -28.12 -12.73
N GLY A 11 -16.77 -28.70 -12.00
CA GLY A 11 -16.78 -28.70 -10.54
C GLY A 11 -16.85 -27.27 -9.99
N ALA A 12 -17.81 -27.00 -9.12
CA ALA A 12 -17.93 -25.73 -8.44
C ALA A 12 -16.64 -25.45 -7.64
N ALA A 13 -16.12 -24.23 -7.73
CA ALA A 13 -14.98 -23.80 -6.94
C ALA A 13 -15.31 -23.97 -5.43
N PRO A 14 -14.32 -24.36 -4.60
CA PRO A 14 -14.53 -24.50 -3.16
C PRO A 14 -14.94 -23.15 -2.54
N ASP A 15 -15.79 -23.21 -1.49
CA ASP A 15 -16.26 -22.03 -0.78
C ASP A 15 -15.09 -21.22 -0.18
N SER A 16 -14.95 -19.97 -0.60
CA SER A 16 -13.91 -19.05 -0.13
C SER A 16 -14.23 -18.38 1.20
N ALA A 17 -15.48 -18.42 1.66
CA ALA A 17 -15.94 -17.67 2.83
C ALA A 17 -15.19 -18.02 4.13
N PRO A 18 -14.87 -19.29 4.44
CA PRO A 18 -14.13 -19.62 5.67
C PRO A 18 -12.76 -18.96 5.74
N GLY A 19 -12.03 -18.91 4.61
CA GLY A 19 -10.73 -18.25 4.53
C GLY A 19 -10.83 -16.74 4.70
N GLN A 20 -11.82 -16.11 4.06
CA GLN A 20 -12.07 -14.66 4.20
C GLN A 20 -12.45 -14.28 5.62
N ALA A 21 -13.31 -15.07 6.28
CA ALA A 21 -13.70 -14.84 7.68
C ALA A 21 -12.51 -14.95 8.64
N ALA A 22 -11.62 -15.93 8.42
CA ALA A 22 -10.40 -16.07 9.22
C ALA A 22 -9.46 -14.86 9.07
N VAL A 23 -9.28 -14.36 7.84
CA VAL A 23 -8.50 -13.14 7.58
C VAL A 23 -9.11 -11.93 8.29
N ALA A 24 -10.42 -11.69 8.10
CA ALA A 24 -11.11 -10.58 8.74
C ALA A 24 -11.00 -10.62 10.27
N SER A 25 -11.12 -11.81 10.88
CA SER A 25 -10.93 -12.02 12.32
C SER A 25 -9.51 -11.76 12.79
N ALA A 26 -8.50 -12.19 12.02
CA ALA A 26 -7.10 -11.92 12.37
C ALA A 26 -6.80 -10.42 12.39
N TYR A 27 -7.26 -9.68 11.38
CA TYR A 27 -7.01 -8.24 11.23
C TYR A 27 -7.72 -7.37 12.26
N GLN A 28 -8.70 -7.88 13.02
CA GLN A 28 -9.28 -7.14 14.16
C GLN A 28 -8.26 -6.81 15.26
N ARG A 29 -7.14 -7.55 15.32
CA ARG A 29 -6.05 -7.34 16.30
C ARG A 29 -4.86 -6.59 15.70
N PHE A 30 -5.02 -6.04 14.49
CA PHE A 30 -3.95 -5.29 13.84
C PHE A 30 -3.70 -3.95 14.55
N GLU A 31 -2.44 -3.67 14.87
CA GLU A 31 -2.02 -2.44 15.53
C GLU A 31 -1.18 -1.56 14.59
N PRO A 32 -1.72 -0.43 14.08
CA PRO A 32 -1.03 0.40 13.10
C PRO A 32 0.35 0.88 13.55
N ARG A 33 0.49 1.29 14.82
CA ARG A 33 1.76 1.80 15.35
C ARG A 33 2.81 0.71 15.54
N ALA A 34 2.41 -0.50 15.92
CA ALA A 34 3.33 -1.63 15.94
C ALA A 34 3.79 -1.99 14.52
N TYR A 35 2.85 -2.03 13.56
CA TYR A 35 3.16 -2.28 12.16
C TYR A 35 4.14 -1.25 11.57
N LEU A 36 3.88 0.04 11.81
CA LEU A 36 4.74 1.15 11.38
C LEU A 36 6.15 1.02 11.96
N ARG A 37 6.27 0.82 13.27
CA ARG A 37 7.56 0.62 13.94
C ARG A 37 8.33 -0.56 13.38
N ASN A 38 7.66 -1.69 13.15
CA ASN A 38 8.33 -2.91 12.71
C ASN A 38 8.86 -2.84 11.27
N ASN A 39 8.28 -2.00 10.41
CA ASN A 39 8.56 -2.02 8.98
C ASN A 39 9.14 -0.71 8.42
N TYR A 40 8.82 0.43 9.04
CA TYR A 40 9.13 1.77 8.53
C TYR A 40 9.94 2.61 9.51
N ALA A 41 10.28 2.07 10.68
CA ALA A 41 11.35 2.58 11.53
C ALA A 41 12.64 1.78 11.32
N PRO A 42 13.82 2.31 11.71
CA PRO A 42 15.07 1.56 11.68
C PRO A 42 14.97 0.21 12.41
N PRO A 43 15.66 -0.84 11.92
CA PRO A 43 16.62 -0.81 10.81
C PRO A 43 16.00 -0.86 9.41
N ARG A 44 14.76 -1.32 9.24
CA ARG A 44 14.14 -1.44 7.90
C ARG A 44 13.80 -0.09 7.27
N GLY A 45 13.42 0.87 8.10
CA GLY A 45 13.16 2.26 7.72
C GLY A 45 14.40 3.14 7.66
N ASP A 46 15.61 2.58 7.85
CA ASP A 46 16.84 3.32 7.56
C ASP A 46 17.01 3.44 6.04
N LEU A 47 16.97 4.68 5.55
CA LEU A 47 17.10 5.00 4.12
C LEU A 47 18.52 5.42 3.74
N CYS A 48 19.46 5.47 4.69
CA CYS A 48 20.86 5.80 4.44
C CYS A 48 21.60 4.66 3.75
N ASN A 49 21.19 3.40 3.96
CA ASN A 49 21.76 2.26 3.27
C ASN A 49 21.14 2.09 1.87
N PRO A 50 21.87 2.37 0.76
CA PRO A 50 21.31 2.31 -0.60
C PRO A 50 20.89 0.91 -1.06
N ASN A 51 21.34 -0.14 -0.34
CA ASN A 51 20.97 -1.54 -0.55
C ASN A 51 19.80 -1.98 0.34
N GLY A 52 19.23 -1.06 1.14
CA GLY A 52 18.08 -1.32 1.98
C GLY A 52 16.78 -1.47 1.20
N VAL A 53 15.81 -2.17 1.79
CA VAL A 53 14.48 -2.37 1.17
C VAL A 53 13.71 -1.05 1.01
N GLY A 54 13.91 -0.08 1.91
CA GLY A 54 13.30 1.25 1.81
C GLY A 54 13.72 1.98 0.53
N PRO A 55 15.02 2.25 0.33
CA PRO A 55 15.53 2.88 -0.89
C PRO A 55 15.21 2.11 -2.16
N TRP A 56 15.26 0.77 -2.13
CA TRP A 56 14.87 -0.05 -3.28
C TRP A 56 13.40 0.17 -3.68
N LYS A 57 12.46 0.13 -2.72
CA LYS A 57 11.03 0.36 -3.00
C LYS A 57 10.78 1.75 -3.58
N LEU A 58 11.38 2.78 -2.99
CA LEU A 58 11.24 4.16 -3.48
C LEU A 58 11.83 4.31 -4.89
N ARG A 59 12.97 3.67 -5.18
CA ARG A 59 13.58 3.67 -6.51
C ARG A 59 12.69 3.02 -7.56
N CYS A 60 12.08 1.88 -7.27
CA CYS A 60 11.16 1.23 -8.20
C CYS A 60 9.97 2.14 -8.56
N LEU A 61 9.38 2.79 -7.57
CA LEU A 61 8.26 3.73 -7.79
C LEU A 61 8.70 4.94 -8.61
N ALA A 62 9.76 5.63 -8.17
CA ALA A 62 10.28 6.82 -8.83
C ALA A 62 10.68 6.53 -10.30
N GLN A 63 11.38 5.42 -10.55
CA GLN A 63 11.78 5.04 -11.92
C GLN A 63 10.57 4.72 -12.80
N THR A 64 9.54 4.08 -12.25
CA THR A 64 8.31 3.77 -13.00
C THR A 64 7.60 5.04 -13.42
N PHE A 65 7.39 5.99 -12.51
CA PHE A 65 6.73 7.26 -12.83
C PHE A 65 7.60 8.19 -13.71
N ALA A 66 8.93 8.11 -13.58
CA ALA A 66 9.88 8.85 -14.41
C ALA A 66 9.84 8.46 -15.90
N THR A 67 9.29 7.30 -16.26
CA THR A 67 9.04 6.94 -17.66
C THR A 67 8.04 7.88 -18.35
N GLY A 68 7.16 8.52 -17.57
CA GLY A 68 6.04 9.30 -18.08
C GLY A 68 4.88 8.46 -18.63
N GLU A 69 5.03 7.14 -18.71
CA GLU A 69 4.01 6.21 -19.23
C GLU A 69 2.85 6.02 -18.25
N VAL A 70 3.10 6.22 -16.96
CA VAL A 70 2.09 6.11 -15.89
C VAL A 70 1.68 7.50 -15.43
N SER A 71 0.57 7.99 -15.97
CA SER A 71 -0.03 9.27 -15.60
C SER A 71 -1.54 9.26 -15.84
N GLY A 72 -2.25 10.21 -15.28
CA GLY A 72 -3.68 10.36 -15.51
C GLY A 72 -4.34 11.26 -14.48
N ARG A 73 -5.68 11.28 -14.48
CA ARG A 73 -6.42 12.11 -13.53
C ARG A 73 -6.53 11.47 -12.15
N THR A 74 -6.90 10.19 -12.10
CA THR A 74 -7.25 9.51 -10.85
C THR A 74 -6.39 8.28 -10.61
N LEU A 75 -5.95 8.09 -9.36
CA LEU A 75 -5.27 6.90 -8.87
C LEU A 75 -5.95 6.39 -7.59
N ILE A 76 -6.07 5.07 -7.47
CA ILE A 76 -6.61 4.42 -6.26
C ILE A 76 -5.51 3.54 -5.66
N ASP A 77 -5.16 3.80 -4.40
CA ASP A 77 -4.27 2.95 -3.61
C ASP A 77 -5.09 1.91 -2.85
N ILE A 78 -4.80 0.63 -3.10
CA ILE A 78 -5.58 -0.50 -2.59
C ILE A 78 -4.89 -1.10 -1.37
N GLY A 79 -5.50 -0.97 -0.20
CA GLY A 79 -4.92 -1.49 1.05
C GLY A 79 -3.71 -0.67 1.50
N SER A 80 -3.87 0.65 1.53
CA SER A 80 -2.87 1.63 1.95
C SER A 80 -2.26 1.32 3.32
N GLY A 81 -3.00 0.64 4.20
CA GLY A 81 -2.65 0.51 5.60
C GLY A 81 -2.51 1.89 6.25
N PRO A 82 -1.62 2.05 7.24
CA PRO A 82 -1.30 3.35 7.83
C PRO A 82 -0.14 4.05 7.10
N THR A 83 0.05 3.82 5.79
CA THR A 83 1.28 4.20 5.07
C THR A 83 1.03 5.09 3.86
N VAL A 84 1.99 5.98 3.56
CA VAL A 84 1.91 6.94 2.44
C VAL A 84 3.10 6.88 1.49
N TYR A 85 4.18 6.18 1.85
CA TYR A 85 5.44 6.17 1.08
C TYR A 85 5.26 5.71 -0.37
N GLN A 86 4.29 4.83 -0.60
CA GLN A 86 3.96 4.26 -1.90
C GLN A 86 3.36 5.28 -2.88
N LEU A 87 2.92 6.43 -2.38
CA LEU A 87 2.31 7.51 -3.17
C LEU A 87 3.24 8.71 -3.39
N LEU A 88 4.42 8.73 -2.76
CA LEU A 88 5.32 9.90 -2.79
C LEU A 88 5.73 10.30 -4.20
N SER A 89 6.09 9.33 -5.05
CA SER A 89 6.41 9.60 -6.45
C SER A 89 5.18 9.63 -7.36
N ALA A 90 4.05 9.06 -6.92
CA ALA A 90 2.82 9.04 -7.71
C ALA A 90 2.11 10.40 -7.70
N CYS A 91 2.22 11.17 -6.60
CA CYS A 91 1.42 12.37 -6.39
C CYS A 91 1.70 13.53 -7.37
N SER A 92 2.84 13.53 -8.06
CA SER A 92 3.10 14.50 -9.14
C SER A 92 2.49 14.10 -10.49
N HIS A 93 1.88 12.92 -10.61
CA HIS A 93 1.35 12.37 -11.86
C HIS A 93 -0.18 12.20 -11.85
N PHE A 94 -0.83 12.39 -10.68
CA PHE A 94 -2.27 12.22 -10.49
C PHE A 94 -2.83 13.33 -9.59
N GLU A 95 -3.90 13.96 -10.04
CA GLU A 95 -4.57 15.07 -9.35
C GLU A 95 -5.54 14.59 -8.25
N ASP A 96 -6.07 13.39 -8.41
CA ASP A 96 -7.11 12.80 -7.56
C ASP A 96 -6.66 11.43 -7.07
N ILE A 97 -6.28 11.33 -5.79
CA ILE A 97 -5.78 10.11 -5.20
C ILE A 97 -6.74 9.63 -4.11
N THR A 98 -7.30 8.43 -4.32
CA THR A 98 -8.12 7.75 -3.31
C THR A 98 -7.27 6.72 -2.56
N MET A 99 -7.06 6.93 -1.27
CA MET A 99 -6.46 5.94 -0.38
C MET A 99 -7.54 5.04 0.23
N THR A 100 -7.29 3.74 0.30
CA THR A 100 -8.29 2.78 0.80
C THR A 100 -7.67 1.82 1.81
N ASP A 101 -8.42 1.48 2.85
CA ASP A 101 -8.03 0.38 3.73
C ASP A 101 -9.27 -0.26 4.35
N PHE A 102 -9.19 -1.57 4.60
CA PHE A 102 -10.25 -2.32 5.27
C PHE A 102 -10.45 -1.85 6.71
N LEU A 103 -9.36 -1.58 7.43
CA LEU A 103 -9.39 -1.27 8.85
C LEU A 103 -9.59 0.23 9.07
N GLU A 104 -10.60 0.58 9.86
CA GLU A 104 -10.84 1.96 10.26
C GLU A 104 -9.65 2.56 11.01
N VAL A 105 -8.98 1.78 11.87
CA VAL A 105 -7.79 2.24 12.63
C VAL A 105 -6.64 2.67 11.72
N ASN A 106 -6.51 2.10 10.52
CA ASN A 106 -5.55 2.54 9.51
C ASN A 106 -5.99 3.83 8.84
N ARG A 107 -7.27 3.92 8.44
CA ARG A 107 -7.82 5.15 7.84
C ARG A 107 -7.73 6.34 8.80
N GLN A 108 -7.92 6.13 10.10
CA GLN A 108 -7.70 7.17 11.12
C GLN A 108 -6.22 7.57 11.23
N GLU A 109 -5.28 6.62 11.12
CA GLU A 109 -3.84 6.92 11.13
C GLU A 109 -3.41 7.75 9.91
N LEU A 110 -3.97 7.44 8.74
CA LEU A 110 -3.82 8.29 7.54
C LEU A 110 -4.46 9.67 7.75
N GLY A 111 -5.65 9.73 8.35
CA GLY A 111 -6.35 10.97 8.65
C GLY A 111 -5.55 11.90 9.58
N ARG A 112 -4.86 11.35 10.58
CA ARG A 112 -3.94 12.12 11.45
C ARG A 112 -2.80 12.74 10.66
N TRP A 113 -2.21 11.97 9.74
CA TRP A 113 -1.13 12.48 8.89
C TRP A 113 -1.61 13.54 7.90
N LEU A 114 -2.77 13.34 7.27
CA LEU A 114 -3.39 14.32 6.36
C LEU A 114 -3.75 15.64 7.04
N GLN A 115 -4.09 15.60 8.33
CA GLN A 115 -4.38 16.78 9.15
C GLN A 115 -3.13 17.40 9.79
N GLU A 116 -1.94 16.86 9.50
CA GLU A 116 -0.66 17.29 10.09
C GLU A 116 -0.68 17.29 11.63
N GLU A 117 -1.42 16.35 12.24
CA GLU A 117 -1.59 16.30 13.68
C GLU A 117 -0.27 15.96 14.41
N PRO A 118 0.01 16.62 15.56
CA PRO A 118 1.08 16.21 16.45
C PRO A 118 0.88 14.74 16.87
N GLY A 119 1.88 13.92 16.59
CA GLY A 119 1.85 12.48 16.88
C GLY A 119 1.53 11.61 15.67
N ALA A 120 1.12 12.14 14.52
CA ALA A 120 1.11 11.39 13.26
C ALA A 120 2.49 10.76 12.98
N PHE A 121 2.51 9.61 12.30
CA PHE A 121 3.79 8.99 11.93
C PHE A 121 4.59 9.93 11.01
N ASN A 122 5.86 10.16 11.35
CA ASN A 122 6.70 11.06 10.57
C ASN A 122 7.24 10.38 9.32
N TRP A 123 6.73 10.78 8.15
CA TRP A 123 7.17 10.32 6.84
C TRP A 123 8.28 11.17 6.21
N SER A 124 8.79 12.20 6.90
CA SER A 124 9.76 13.16 6.34
C SER A 124 11.00 12.51 5.73
N MET A 125 11.52 11.45 6.36
CA MET A 125 12.69 10.73 5.83
C MET A 125 12.39 10.07 4.48
N TYR A 126 11.20 9.48 4.34
CA TYR A 126 10.76 8.88 3.07
C TYR A 126 10.48 9.96 2.02
N SER A 127 9.82 11.06 2.39
CA SER A 127 9.55 12.18 1.50
C SER A 127 10.85 12.80 0.99
N GLN A 128 11.82 13.07 1.86
CA GLN A 128 13.12 13.61 1.49
C GLN A 128 13.89 12.66 0.56
N HIS A 129 13.87 11.35 0.87
CA HIS A 129 14.53 10.37 0.02
C HIS A 129 13.88 10.26 -1.36
N ALA A 130 12.55 10.35 -1.44
CA ALA A 130 11.82 10.40 -2.72
C ALA A 130 12.24 11.64 -3.54
N CYS A 131 12.26 12.84 -2.94
CA CYS A 131 12.75 14.04 -3.61
C CYS A 131 14.19 13.90 -4.12
N LEU A 132 15.08 13.31 -3.32
CA LEU A 132 16.48 13.08 -3.68
C LEU A 132 16.61 12.19 -4.93
N ILE A 133 15.91 11.06 -4.97
CA ILE A 133 16.01 10.12 -6.11
C ILE A 133 15.26 10.59 -7.36
N GLU A 134 14.32 11.52 -7.22
CA GLU A 134 13.63 12.19 -8.33
C GLU A 134 14.43 13.37 -8.90
N GLY A 135 15.58 13.73 -8.30
CA GLY A 135 16.38 14.88 -8.72
C GLY A 135 15.78 16.24 -8.34
N LYS A 136 14.95 16.28 -7.29
CA LYS A 136 14.23 17.45 -6.78
C LYS A 136 14.73 17.91 -5.39
N GLY A 137 15.83 17.34 -4.90
CA GLY A 137 16.40 17.59 -3.57
C GLY A 137 17.67 18.43 -3.57
#